data_AF-X1K4G7-F1
#
_entry.id   AF-X1K4G7-F1
#
_cell.length_a   1.000
_cell.length_b   1.000
_cell.length_c   1.000
_cell.angle_alpha   90.00
_cell.angle_beta   90.00
_cell.angle_gamma   90.00
#
_symmetry.space_group_name_H-M   'P 1'
#
loop_
_entity.id
_entity.type
_entity.pdbx_description
1 polymer ?
#
loop_
_entity_poly.entity_id
_entity_poly.type
_entity_poly.pdbx_seq_one_letter_code
_entity_poly.pdbx_strand_id
1 'polypeptide(L)'
;QLFSGAISDIKGRIPVLIVGLVLFGIAMLTAALSFNLEMYIVANIIGGVGFGFINPVLIALLTDITTPSNIPKKMGYLGASANLGVGIGPLIASQMILISWQSIYVLFIIITCFCLIYFITVKRPPQKIPEESGIRIVFSQLSIEWRRITVILMILSAFLLAHTYIAINIWTSKTLAEAHVLNETLIGIILGLAGVGAAITGLITGYLIKHKSVKVPLFTGSLILLCSLTILLIIGDISNPEAFTFLAIGWIL
;
A
#
# COMPACT_ATOMS: atom_id res chain seq x y z
N GLN A 1 -3.02 -12.52 5.92
CA GLN A 1 -2.11 -11.75 6.79
C GLN A 1 -2.08 -12.25 8.23
N LEU A 2 -3.21 -12.63 8.85
CA LEU A 2 -3.24 -13.12 10.24
C LEU A 2 -2.37 -14.38 10.48
N PHE A 3 -2.34 -15.30 9.52
CA PHE A 3 -1.63 -16.58 9.65
C PHE A 3 -0.14 -16.47 9.33
N SER A 4 0.24 -15.62 8.37
CA SER A 4 1.60 -15.55 7.85
C SER A 4 2.60 -15.03 8.87
N GLY A 5 2.19 -14.09 9.73
CA GLY A 5 2.97 -13.66 10.89
C GLY A 5 3.32 -14.83 11.81
N ALA A 6 2.30 -15.55 12.29
CA ALA A 6 2.46 -16.71 13.17
C ALA A 6 3.30 -17.83 12.55
N ILE A 7 3.12 -18.11 11.26
CA ILE A 7 3.91 -19.10 10.52
C ILE A 7 5.39 -18.65 10.46
N SER A 8 5.65 -17.37 10.24
CA SER A 8 7.01 -16.81 10.16
C SER A 8 7.73 -16.71 11.49
N ASP A 9 7.01 -16.65 12.61
CA ASP A 9 7.60 -16.75 13.95
C ASP A 9 8.22 -18.15 14.17
N ILE A 10 7.57 -19.20 13.64
CA ILE A 10 7.98 -20.60 13.83
C ILE A 10 8.97 -21.05 12.76
N LYS A 11 8.67 -20.80 11.48
CA LYS A 11 9.46 -21.27 10.33
C LYS A 11 10.59 -20.32 9.95
N GLY A 12 10.63 -19.15 10.56
CA GLY A 12 11.54 -18.07 10.26
C GLY A 12 10.98 -17.07 9.24
N ARG A 13 11.41 -15.80 9.33
CA ARG A 13 10.94 -14.71 8.47
C ARG A 13 11.30 -14.94 7.00
N ILE A 14 12.58 -15.17 6.71
CA ILE A 14 13.10 -15.24 5.34
C ILE A 14 12.48 -16.39 4.53
N PRO A 15 12.38 -17.63 5.04
CA PRO A 15 11.74 -18.72 4.28
C PRO A 15 10.27 -18.42 3.93
N VAL A 16 9.51 -17.85 4.86
CA VAL A 16 8.10 -17.51 4.64
C VAL A 16 7.97 -16.34 3.65
N LEU A 17 8.88 -15.37 3.71
CA LEU A 17 8.95 -14.27 2.73
C LEU A 17 9.24 -14.78 1.33
N ILE A 18 10.16 -15.74 1.16
CA ILE A 18 10.47 -16.37 -0.12
C ILE A 18 9.25 -17.10 -0.67
N VAL A 19 8.52 -17.86 0.16
CA VAL A 19 7.27 -18.53 -0.28
C VAL A 19 6.24 -17.50 -0.77
N GLY A 20 6.06 -16.40 -0.03
CA GLY A 20 5.18 -15.31 -0.45
C GLY A 20 5.60 -14.69 -1.80
N LEU A 21 6.89 -14.44 -1.99
CA LEU A 21 7.45 -13.91 -3.23
C LEU A 21 7.30 -14.87 -4.41
N VAL A 22 7.50 -16.18 -4.21
CA VAL A 22 7.28 -17.19 -5.26
C VAL A 22 5.81 -17.23 -5.66
N LEU A 23 4.88 -17.27 -4.70
CA LEU A 23 3.44 -17.23 -4.99
C LEU A 23 3.05 -15.95 -5.74
N PHE A 24 3.58 -14.81 -5.31
CA PHE A 24 3.33 -13.53 -5.98
C PHE A 24 3.91 -13.52 -7.41
N GLY A 25 5.12 -14.02 -7.62
CA GLY A 25 5.74 -14.12 -8.95
C GLY A 25 4.96 -15.02 -9.91
N ILE A 26 4.50 -16.18 -9.44
CA ILE A 26 3.63 -17.09 -10.20
C ILE A 26 2.32 -16.39 -10.57
N ALA A 27 1.72 -15.66 -9.63
CA ALA A 27 0.50 -14.89 -9.88
C ALA A 27 0.71 -13.83 -10.96
N MET A 28 1.79 -13.03 -10.89
CA MET A 28 2.07 -12.00 -11.90
C MET A 28 2.32 -12.62 -13.28
N LEU A 29 3.03 -13.75 -13.36
CA LEU A 29 3.22 -14.50 -14.60
C LEU A 29 1.89 -15.01 -15.17
N THR A 30 1.03 -15.57 -14.31
CA THR A 30 -0.29 -16.06 -14.70
C THR A 30 -1.18 -14.92 -15.20
N ALA A 31 -1.12 -13.75 -14.54
CA ALA A 31 -1.86 -12.56 -14.96
C ALA A 31 -1.37 -12.04 -16.33
N ALA A 32 -0.05 -11.97 -16.53
CA ALA A 32 0.56 -11.55 -17.79
C ALA A 32 0.19 -12.46 -18.97
N LEU A 33 0.02 -13.76 -18.72
CA LEU A 33 -0.33 -14.77 -19.72
C LEU A 33 -1.83 -15.06 -19.80
N SER A 34 -2.67 -14.31 -19.06
CA SER A 34 -4.09 -14.58 -19.00
C SER A 34 -4.79 -14.27 -20.34
N PHE A 35 -5.55 -15.25 -20.82
CA PHE A 35 -6.32 -15.18 -22.07
C PHE A 35 -7.83 -15.10 -21.84
N ASN A 36 -8.28 -15.22 -20.59
CA ASN A 36 -9.66 -15.04 -20.19
C ASN A 36 -9.76 -14.46 -18.77
N LEU A 37 -10.96 -14.00 -18.42
CA LEU A 37 -11.23 -13.36 -17.14
C LEU A 37 -11.04 -14.30 -15.95
N GLU A 38 -11.41 -15.58 -16.08
CA GLU A 38 -11.31 -16.57 -15.01
C GLU A 38 -9.85 -16.78 -14.58
N MET A 39 -8.95 -16.97 -15.55
CA MET A 39 -7.51 -17.11 -15.31
C MET A 39 -6.94 -15.85 -14.65
N TYR A 40 -7.39 -14.67 -15.09
CA TYR A 40 -6.98 -13.40 -14.49
C TYR A 40 -7.46 -13.26 -13.03
N ILE A 41 -8.70 -13.66 -12.72
CA ILE A 41 -9.23 -13.66 -11.35
C ILE A 41 -8.42 -14.61 -10.47
N VAL A 42 -8.16 -15.83 -10.95
CA VAL A 42 -7.34 -16.81 -10.22
C VAL A 42 -5.94 -16.27 -9.96
N ALA A 43 -5.32 -15.63 -10.96
CA ALA A 43 -4.03 -14.99 -10.78
C ALA A 43 -4.06 -13.93 -9.67
N ASN A 44 -5.09 -13.08 -9.62
CA ASN A 44 -5.25 -12.06 -8.58
C ASN A 44 -5.45 -12.67 -7.19
N ILE A 45 -6.22 -13.76 -7.07
CA ILE A 45 -6.39 -14.47 -5.80
C ILE A 45 -5.04 -15.00 -5.30
N ILE A 46 -4.26 -15.67 -6.16
CA ILE A 46 -2.94 -16.18 -5.81
C ILE A 46 -2.00 -15.02 -5.44
N GLY A 47 -2.05 -13.91 -6.18
CA GLY A 47 -1.27 -12.71 -5.90
C GLY A 47 -1.61 -12.11 -4.53
N GLY A 48 -2.90 -12.04 -4.20
CA GLY A 48 -3.37 -11.59 -2.89
C GLY A 48 -2.90 -12.50 -1.74
N VAL A 49 -2.90 -13.82 -1.95
CA VAL A 49 -2.32 -14.78 -0.98
C VAL A 49 -0.82 -14.53 -0.83
N GLY A 50 -0.06 -14.47 -1.92
CA GLY A 50 1.39 -14.20 -1.91
C GLY A 50 1.73 -12.90 -1.19
N PHE A 51 1.05 -11.80 -1.52
CA PHE A 51 1.20 -10.51 -0.85
C PHE A 51 0.81 -10.58 0.63
N GLY A 52 -0.20 -11.38 0.97
CA GLY A 52 -0.62 -11.68 2.33
C GLY A 52 0.43 -12.38 3.18
N PHE A 53 1.41 -13.06 2.56
CA PHE A 53 2.61 -13.57 3.22
C PHE A 53 3.72 -12.52 3.27
N ILE A 54 3.94 -11.76 2.20
CA ILE A 54 5.04 -10.80 2.10
C ILE A 54 4.90 -9.67 3.12
N ASN A 55 3.79 -8.93 3.09
CA ASN A 55 3.67 -7.66 3.82
C ASN A 55 3.85 -7.79 5.35
N PRO A 56 3.10 -8.66 6.07
CA PRO A 56 3.24 -8.76 7.52
C PRO A 56 4.61 -9.32 7.94
N VAL A 57 5.18 -10.25 7.15
CA VAL A 57 6.49 -10.85 7.45
C VAL A 57 7.62 -9.85 7.22
N LEU A 58 7.50 -8.98 6.22
CA LEU A 58 8.46 -7.90 5.98
C LEU A 58 8.46 -6.88 7.13
N ILE A 59 7.27 -6.49 7.62
CA ILE A 59 7.13 -5.59 8.78
C ILE A 59 7.77 -6.22 10.01
N ALA A 60 7.50 -7.51 10.28
CA ALA A 60 8.07 -8.22 11.41
C ALA A 60 9.60 -8.42 11.29
N LEU A 61 10.10 -8.72 10.08
CA LEU A 61 11.53 -8.79 9.83
C LEU A 61 12.21 -7.44 10.06
N LEU A 62 11.59 -6.34 9.64
CA LEU A 62 12.11 -4.99 9.87
C LEU A 62 12.22 -4.69 11.36
N THR A 63 11.23 -5.06 12.17
CA THR A 63 11.31 -4.89 13.64
C THR A 63 12.38 -5.77 14.26
N ASP A 64 12.51 -7.03 13.82
CA ASP A 64 13.45 -7.99 14.39
C ASP A 64 14.92 -7.57 14.19
N ILE A 65 15.24 -6.91 13.07
CA ILE A 65 16.60 -6.44 12.74
C ILE A 65 16.89 -5.01 13.20
N THR A 66 15.92 -4.32 13.80
CA THR A 66 16.03 -2.91 14.18
C THR A 66 16.11 -2.77 15.69
N THR A 67 17.02 -1.93 16.19
CA THR A 67 17.10 -1.63 17.63
C THR A 67 15.79 -0.97 18.11
N PRO A 68 15.28 -1.27 19.32
CA PRO A 68 13.98 -0.78 19.79
C PRO A 68 13.80 0.75 19.66
N SER A 69 14.86 1.51 19.96
CA SER A 69 14.89 2.98 19.84
C SER A 69 14.72 3.50 18.40
N ASN A 70 15.08 2.69 17.40
CA ASN A 70 15.03 3.04 15.99
C ASN A 70 13.81 2.48 15.25
N ILE A 71 13.01 1.60 15.87
CA ILE A 71 11.81 1.01 15.24
C ILE A 71 10.86 2.09 14.70
N PRO A 72 10.50 3.15 15.46
CA PRO A 72 9.61 4.19 14.95
C PRO A 72 10.18 4.89 13.71
N LYS A 73 11.50 5.14 13.69
CA LYS A 73 12.19 5.77 12.56
C LYS A 73 12.19 4.88 11.32
N LYS A 74 12.47 3.58 11.48
CA LYS A 74 12.48 2.61 10.37
C LYS A 74 11.07 2.34 9.83
N MET A 75 10.07 2.28 10.69
CA MET A 75 8.66 2.22 10.27
C MET A 75 8.23 3.48 9.52
N GLY A 76 8.72 4.66 9.93
CA GLY A 76 8.53 5.90 9.17
C GLY A 76 9.10 5.83 7.75
N TYR A 77 10.30 5.26 7.57
CA TYR A 77 10.86 5.03 6.23
C TYR A 77 10.06 4.03 5.42
N LEU A 78 9.62 2.93 6.03
CA LEU A 78 8.75 1.94 5.36
C LEU A 78 7.46 2.60 4.86
N GLY A 79 6.81 3.41 5.70
CA GLY A 79 5.60 4.16 5.34
C GLY A 79 5.85 5.18 4.23
N ALA A 80 6.96 5.93 4.29
CA ALA A 80 7.34 6.87 3.24
C ALA A 80 7.59 6.17 1.90
N SER A 81 8.30 5.03 1.91
CA SER A 81 8.50 4.21 0.71
C SER A 81 7.20 3.66 0.14
N ALA A 82 6.26 3.24 0.99
CA ALA A 82 4.94 2.80 0.54
C ALA A 82 4.17 3.93 -0.15
N ASN A 83 4.14 5.13 0.42
CA ASN A 83 3.48 6.30 -0.17
C ASN A 83 4.14 6.74 -1.49
N LEU A 84 5.48 6.70 -1.56
CA LEU A 84 6.19 6.92 -2.82
C LEU A 84 5.80 5.88 -3.88
N GLY A 85 5.62 4.61 -3.49
CA GLY A 85 5.10 3.57 -4.37
C GLY A 85 3.70 3.90 -4.90
N VAL A 86 2.82 4.42 -4.05
CA VAL A 86 1.47 4.86 -4.46
C VAL A 86 1.52 6.06 -5.42
N GLY A 87 2.47 6.99 -5.26
CA GLY A 87 2.62 8.11 -6.20
C GLY A 87 3.29 7.71 -7.52
N ILE A 88 4.37 6.94 -7.46
CA ILE A 88 5.11 6.57 -8.66
C ILE A 88 4.38 5.46 -9.44
N GLY A 89 3.55 4.66 -8.77
CA GLY A 89 2.82 3.54 -9.35
C GLY A 89 1.96 3.92 -10.56
N PRO A 90 0.99 4.84 -10.43
CA PRO A 90 0.15 5.30 -11.55
C PRO A 90 0.95 5.92 -12.70
N LEU A 91 2.02 6.66 -12.37
CA LEU A 91 2.93 7.24 -13.37
C LEU A 91 3.60 6.15 -14.23
N ILE A 92 4.12 5.09 -13.60
CA ILE A 92 4.73 3.99 -14.34
C ILE A 92 3.65 3.20 -15.09
N ALA A 93 2.54 2.89 -14.42
CA ALA A 93 1.45 2.11 -15.01
C ALA A 93 0.84 2.76 -16.26
N SER A 94 0.67 4.09 -16.25
CA SER A 94 0.13 4.83 -17.40
C SER A 94 1.07 4.88 -18.61
N GLN A 95 2.38 4.68 -18.41
CA GLN A 95 3.32 4.50 -19.52
C GLN A 95 3.33 3.06 -20.02
N MET A 96 3.24 2.10 -19.11
CA MET A 96 3.20 0.67 -19.43
C MET A 96 1.98 0.30 -20.27
N ILE A 97 0.81 0.88 -19.96
CA ILE A 97 -0.43 0.59 -20.70
C ILE A 97 -0.36 1.00 -22.19
N LEU A 98 0.50 1.96 -22.56
CA LEU A 98 0.73 2.36 -23.95
C LEU A 98 1.38 1.26 -24.81
N ILE A 99 2.14 0.37 -24.17
CA ILE A 99 2.72 -0.81 -24.83
C ILE A 99 1.68 -1.91 -24.87
N SER A 100 1.13 -2.25 -23.70
CA SER A 100 0.10 -3.26 -23.50
C SER A 100 -0.25 -3.29 -22.00
N TRP A 101 -1.50 -3.60 -21.66
CA TRP A 101 -1.91 -3.74 -20.25
C TRP A 101 -1.16 -4.87 -19.53
N GLN A 102 -0.68 -5.89 -20.24
CA GLN A 102 0.10 -7.00 -19.65
C GLN A 102 1.50 -6.58 -19.21
N SER A 103 2.06 -5.49 -19.76
CA SER A 103 3.44 -5.07 -19.51
C SER A 103 3.70 -4.69 -18.03
N ILE A 104 2.67 -4.22 -17.30
CA ILE A 104 2.80 -3.93 -15.86
C ILE A 104 3.12 -5.17 -15.04
N TYR A 105 2.59 -6.33 -15.42
CA TYR A 105 2.87 -7.60 -14.73
C TYR A 105 4.29 -8.07 -15.02
N VAL A 106 4.83 -7.80 -16.21
CA VAL A 106 6.23 -8.08 -16.54
C VAL A 106 7.16 -7.29 -15.61
N LEU A 107 6.85 -6.01 -15.37
CA LEU A 107 7.60 -5.20 -14.40
C LEU A 107 7.54 -5.80 -12.99
N PHE A 108 6.35 -6.23 -12.54
CA PHE A 108 6.21 -6.88 -11.23
C PHE A 108 6.97 -8.20 -11.13
N ILE A 109 7.04 -8.99 -12.21
CA ILE A 109 7.86 -10.20 -12.27
C ILE A 109 9.34 -9.84 -12.09
N ILE A 110 9.84 -8.84 -12.83
CA ILE A 110 11.24 -8.38 -12.73
C ILE A 110 11.58 -7.97 -11.29
N ILE A 111 10.74 -7.12 -10.68
CA ILE A 111 10.93 -6.67 -9.29
C ILE A 111 10.91 -7.85 -8.33
N THR A 112 9.97 -8.78 -8.51
CA THR A 112 9.85 -9.98 -7.67
C THR A 112 11.09 -10.87 -7.80
N CYS A 113 11.62 -11.06 -9.00
CA CYS A 113 12.87 -11.79 -9.24
C CYS A 113 14.05 -11.14 -8.53
N PHE A 114 14.21 -9.82 -8.60
CA PHE A 114 15.25 -9.10 -7.85
C PHE A 114 15.11 -9.30 -6.34
N CYS A 115 13.88 -9.19 -5.80
CA CYS A 115 13.63 -9.44 -4.38
C CYS A 115 13.95 -10.89 -3.99
N LEU A 116 13.57 -11.87 -4.82
CA LEU A 116 13.88 -13.29 -4.58
C LEU A 116 15.39 -13.53 -4.55
N ILE A 117 16.13 -13.03 -5.54
CA ILE A 117 17.60 -13.15 -5.60
C ILE A 117 18.21 -12.51 -4.35
N TYR A 118 17.77 -11.31 -3.97
CA TYR A 118 18.25 -10.64 -2.77
C TYR A 118 18.00 -11.47 -1.50
N PHE A 119 16.77 -11.95 -1.27
CA PHE A 119 16.45 -12.69 -0.04
C PHE A 119 17.05 -14.11 0.01
N ILE A 120 17.37 -14.71 -1.14
CA ILE A 120 18.09 -15.98 -1.21
C ILE A 120 19.58 -15.78 -0.90
N THR A 121 20.17 -14.67 -1.34
CA THR A 121 21.62 -14.40 -1.20
C THR A 121 22.01 -13.71 0.11
N VAL A 122 21.09 -12.96 0.72
CA VAL A 122 21.38 -12.23 1.97
C VAL A 122 21.60 -13.21 3.13
N LYS A 123 22.60 -12.92 3.96
CA LYS A 123 22.80 -13.67 5.21
C LYS A 123 21.58 -13.47 6.11
N ARG A 124 21.01 -14.59 6.55
CA ARG A 124 19.84 -14.58 7.42
C ARG A 124 20.22 -13.96 8.77
N PRO A 125 19.52 -12.91 9.23
CA PRO A 125 19.74 -12.42 10.58
C PRO A 125 19.41 -13.54 11.57
N PRO A 126 20.15 -13.66 12.69
CA PRO A 126 19.83 -14.61 13.73
C PRO A 126 18.43 -14.27 14.28
N GLN A 127 17.48 -15.18 14.06
CA GLN A 127 16.10 -14.99 14.51
C GLN A 127 15.91 -15.73 15.83
N LYS A 128 15.46 -15.01 16.86
CA LYS A 128 14.98 -15.64 18.09
C LYS A 128 13.56 -16.12 17.84
N ILE A 129 13.34 -17.43 17.94
CA ILE A 129 11.99 -18.00 17.92
C ILE A 129 11.35 -17.61 19.26
N PRO A 130 10.20 -16.90 19.29
CA PRO A 130 9.54 -16.55 20.54
C PRO A 130 9.16 -17.82 21.32
N GLU A 131 9.37 -17.81 22.64
CA GLU A 131 8.97 -18.90 23.55
C GLU A 131 7.48 -19.20 23.44
N GLU A 132 6.67 -18.16 23.26
CA GLU A 132 5.24 -18.24 22.96
C GLU A 132 4.97 -17.84 21.50
N SER A 133 5.07 -18.81 20.59
CA SER A 133 4.73 -18.64 19.17
C SER A 133 3.70 -19.66 18.72
N GLY A 134 2.71 -19.23 17.92
CA GLY A 134 1.68 -20.13 17.44
C GLY A 134 0.40 -19.46 16.96
N ILE A 135 -0.21 -20.05 15.95
CA ILE A 135 -1.49 -19.61 15.39
C ILE A 135 -2.59 -19.52 16.47
N ARG A 136 -2.57 -20.46 17.42
CA ARG A 136 -3.52 -20.53 18.54
C ARG A 136 -3.41 -19.31 19.47
N ILE A 137 -2.18 -18.86 19.73
CA ILE A 137 -1.92 -17.69 20.58
C ILE A 137 -2.41 -16.42 19.87
N VAL A 138 -2.13 -16.29 18.57
CA VAL A 138 -2.64 -15.17 17.75
C VAL A 138 -4.16 -15.10 17.80
N PHE A 139 -4.87 -16.22 17.61
CA PHE A 139 -6.33 -16.24 17.71
C PHE A 139 -6.85 -15.93 19.11
N SER A 140 -6.18 -16.40 20.16
CA SER A 140 -6.53 -16.09 21.54
C SER A 140 -6.42 -14.60 21.82
N GLN A 141 -5.28 -13.98 21.49
CA GLN A 141 -5.05 -12.54 21.67
C GLN A 141 -6.04 -11.72 20.84
N LEU A 142 -6.25 -12.10 19.58
CA LEU A 142 -7.24 -11.47 18.71
C LEU A 142 -8.62 -11.49 19.38
N SER A 143 -9.09 -12.66 19.85
CA SER A 143 -10.41 -12.78 20.50
C SER A 143 -10.60 -11.89 21.74
N ILE A 144 -9.52 -11.56 22.45
CA ILE A 144 -9.52 -10.65 23.59
C ILE A 144 -9.61 -9.19 23.10
N GLU A 145 -8.79 -8.81 22.13
CA GLU A 145 -8.76 -7.45 21.58
C GLU A 145 -10.07 -7.08 20.86
N TRP A 146 -10.74 -8.05 20.21
CA TRP A 146 -12.04 -7.84 19.56
C TRP A 146 -13.17 -7.45 20.53
N ARG A 147 -13.00 -7.64 21.84
CA ARG A 147 -13.99 -7.22 22.85
C ARG A 147 -13.83 -5.74 23.24
N ARG A 148 -12.72 -5.10 22.87
CA ARG A 148 -12.45 -3.70 23.24
C ARG A 148 -13.06 -2.77 22.21
N ILE A 149 -14.03 -1.96 22.63
CA ILE A 149 -14.73 -1.02 21.74
C ILE A 149 -13.77 -0.07 21.02
N THR A 150 -12.71 0.38 21.69
CA THR A 150 -11.67 1.23 21.09
C THR A 150 -10.98 0.56 19.92
N VAL A 151 -10.67 -0.74 20.02
CA VAL A 151 -10.04 -1.51 18.94
C VAL A 151 -11.00 -1.65 17.76
N ILE A 152 -12.28 -1.94 18.03
CA ILE A 152 -13.31 -2.00 16.98
C ILE A 152 -13.41 -0.65 16.26
N LEU A 153 -13.49 0.47 17.01
CA LEU A 153 -13.56 1.81 16.43
C LEU A 153 -12.31 2.15 15.61
N MET A 154 -11.13 1.73 16.05
CA MET A 154 -9.88 1.92 15.29
C MET A 154 -9.87 1.12 13.99
N ILE A 155 -10.31 -0.16 14.02
CA ILE A 155 -10.40 -1.01 12.83
C ILE A 155 -11.42 -0.44 11.84
N LEU A 156 -12.61 -0.04 12.31
CA LEU A 156 -13.64 0.57 11.47
C LEU A 156 -13.14 1.88 10.84
N SER A 157 -12.51 2.75 11.63
CA SER A 157 -11.93 4.00 11.13
C SER A 157 -10.86 3.72 10.07
N ALA A 158 -9.95 2.78 10.31
CA ALA A 158 -8.90 2.42 9.37
C ALA A 158 -9.47 1.80 8.08
N PHE A 159 -10.49 0.94 8.21
CA PHE A 159 -11.18 0.34 7.06
C PHE A 159 -11.86 1.41 6.20
N LEU A 160 -12.62 2.31 6.80
CA LEU A 160 -13.30 3.40 6.08
C LEU A 160 -12.30 4.31 5.39
N LEU A 161 -11.22 4.70 6.07
CA LEU A 161 -10.17 5.53 5.47
C LEU A 161 -9.50 4.82 4.28
N ALA A 162 -9.10 3.56 4.45
CA ALA A 162 -8.47 2.78 3.37
C ALA A 162 -9.44 2.55 2.20
N HIS A 163 -10.70 2.26 2.48
CA HIS A 163 -11.73 2.08 1.47
C HIS A 163 -11.95 3.36 0.67
N THR A 164 -12.20 4.49 1.34
CA THR A 164 -12.39 5.79 0.68
C THR A 164 -11.17 6.16 -0.15
N TYR A 165 -9.96 5.93 0.37
CA TYR A 165 -8.72 6.20 -0.35
C TYR A 165 -8.56 5.35 -1.62
N ILE A 166 -8.83 4.05 -1.54
CA ILE A 166 -8.74 3.18 -2.72
C ILE A 166 -9.87 3.51 -3.72
N ALA A 167 -11.09 3.75 -3.22
CA ALA A 167 -12.25 4.05 -4.05
C ALA A 167 -12.05 5.34 -4.85
N ILE A 168 -11.55 6.42 -4.23
CA ILE A 168 -11.31 7.69 -4.93
C ILE A 168 -10.27 7.54 -6.05
N ASN A 169 -9.19 6.77 -5.81
CA ASN A 169 -8.17 6.49 -6.84
C ASN A 169 -8.77 5.75 -8.04
N ILE A 170 -9.55 4.70 -7.78
CA ILE A 170 -10.16 3.90 -8.86
C ILE A 170 -11.21 4.72 -9.62
N TRP A 171 -12.12 5.38 -8.92
CA TRP A 171 -13.20 6.15 -9.54
C TRP A 171 -12.67 7.33 -10.33
N THR A 172 -11.75 8.12 -9.78
CA THR A 172 -11.18 9.24 -10.52
C THR A 172 -10.42 8.78 -11.76
N SER A 173 -9.58 7.75 -11.64
CA SER A 173 -8.86 7.20 -12.80
C SER A 173 -9.83 6.75 -13.89
N LYS A 174 -10.89 6.02 -13.51
CA LYS A 174 -11.89 5.51 -14.44
C LYS A 174 -12.67 6.63 -15.11
N THR A 175 -13.17 7.60 -14.33
CA THR A 175 -13.97 8.71 -14.85
C THR A 175 -13.17 9.57 -15.83
N LEU A 176 -11.91 9.89 -15.50
CA LEU A 176 -11.05 10.70 -16.38
C LEU A 176 -10.73 9.99 -17.70
N ALA A 177 -10.53 8.67 -17.65
CA ALA A 177 -10.30 7.85 -18.84
C ALA A 177 -11.56 7.71 -19.71
N GLU A 178 -12.70 7.37 -19.10
CA GLU A 178 -13.97 7.17 -19.82
C GLU A 178 -14.52 8.46 -20.43
N ALA A 179 -14.32 9.61 -19.77
CA ALA A 179 -14.72 10.90 -20.32
C ALA A 179 -13.91 11.30 -21.57
N HIS A 180 -12.81 10.59 -21.90
CA HIS A 180 -11.88 10.92 -23.00
C HIS A 180 -11.30 12.34 -22.89
N VAL A 181 -11.32 12.89 -21.68
CA VAL A 181 -10.95 14.28 -21.40
C VAL A 181 -9.43 14.42 -21.26
N LEU A 182 -8.77 13.42 -20.67
CA LEU A 182 -7.33 13.40 -20.46
C LEU A 182 -6.71 12.13 -21.05
N ASN A 183 -5.47 12.25 -21.52
CA ASN A 183 -4.69 11.08 -21.90
C ASN A 183 -4.21 10.31 -20.67
N GLU A 184 -3.90 9.02 -20.85
CA GLU A 184 -3.43 8.13 -19.77
C GLU A 184 -2.22 8.71 -19.02
N THR A 185 -1.32 9.40 -19.73
CA THR A 185 -0.14 10.02 -19.14
C THR A 185 -0.50 11.11 -18.12
N LEU A 186 -1.43 12.01 -18.45
CA LEU A 186 -1.89 13.07 -17.54
C LEU A 186 -2.65 12.51 -16.35
N ILE A 187 -3.48 11.48 -16.55
CA ILE A 187 -4.16 10.77 -15.45
C ILE A 187 -3.13 10.19 -14.48
N GLY A 188 -2.10 9.52 -15.01
CA GLY A 188 -0.99 8.99 -14.20
C GLY A 188 -0.24 10.09 -13.44
N ILE A 189 -0.02 11.26 -14.05
CA ILE A 189 0.64 12.41 -13.40
C ILE A 189 -0.20 12.96 -12.24
N ILE A 190 -1.51 13.15 -12.44
CA ILE A 190 -2.42 13.66 -11.41
C ILE A 190 -2.44 12.71 -10.20
N LEU A 191 -2.65 11.42 -10.45
CA LEU A 191 -2.65 10.41 -9.38
C LEU A 191 -1.26 10.29 -8.73
N GLY A 192 -0.20 10.47 -9.50
CA GLY A 192 1.16 10.38 -8.97
C GLY A 192 1.55 11.54 -8.07
N LEU A 193 1.14 12.77 -8.42
CA LEU A 193 1.33 13.94 -7.58
C LEU A 193 0.64 13.79 -6.23
N ALA A 194 -0.52 13.14 -6.18
CA ALA A 194 -1.19 12.82 -4.92
C ALA A 194 -0.35 11.94 -4.00
N GLY A 195 0.23 10.85 -4.53
CA GLY A 195 1.05 9.96 -3.71
C GLY A 195 2.37 10.60 -3.27
N VAL A 196 2.97 11.47 -4.09
CA VAL A 196 4.13 12.30 -3.67
C VAL A 196 3.73 13.29 -2.58
N GLY A 197 2.58 13.96 -2.71
CA GLY A 197 2.01 14.83 -1.68
C GLY A 197 1.80 14.09 -0.37
N ALA A 198 1.19 12.90 -0.41
CA ALA A 198 0.99 12.03 0.75
C ALA A 198 2.32 11.60 1.41
N ALA A 199 3.36 11.34 0.62
CA ALA A 199 4.69 11.04 1.15
C ALA A 199 5.30 12.24 1.90
N ILE A 200 5.22 13.45 1.33
CA ILE A 200 5.72 14.69 1.96
C ILE A 200 4.92 14.99 3.23
N THR A 201 3.59 14.93 3.17
CA THR A 201 2.70 15.16 4.32
C THR A 201 2.96 14.14 5.43
N GLY A 202 3.27 12.89 5.09
CA GLY A 202 3.68 11.87 6.08
C GLY A 202 4.95 12.26 6.85
N LEU A 203 5.96 12.80 6.16
CA LEU A 203 7.20 13.28 6.79
C LEU A 203 6.93 14.49 7.71
N ILE A 204 6.14 15.46 7.24
CA ILE A 204 5.73 16.64 8.03
C ILE A 204 4.93 16.21 9.27
N THR A 205 4.00 15.27 9.11
CA THR A 205 3.19 14.72 10.19
C THR A 205 4.07 14.06 11.25
N GLY A 206 5.03 13.23 10.84
CA GLY A 206 6.00 12.61 11.76
C GLY A 206 6.82 13.65 12.53
N TYR A 207 7.27 14.71 11.86
CA TYR A 207 7.96 15.83 12.50
C TYR A 207 7.09 16.57 13.52
N LEU A 208 5.84 16.89 13.16
CA LEU A 208 4.88 17.58 14.03
C LEU A 208 4.49 16.76 15.26
N ILE A 209 4.31 15.44 15.10
CA ILE A 209 4.04 14.53 16.22
C ILE A 209 5.22 14.54 17.20
N LYS A 210 6.45 14.47 16.67
CA LYS A 210 7.67 14.43 17.48
C LYS A 210 7.92 15.72 18.26
N HIS A 211 7.65 16.89 17.65
CA HIS A 211 8.02 18.19 18.22
C HIS A 211 6.86 19.00 18.82
N LYS A 212 5.61 18.64 18.55
CA LYS A 212 4.43 19.33 19.10
C LYS A 212 3.51 18.34 19.82
N SER A 213 2.55 17.78 19.11
CA SER A 213 1.53 16.89 19.65
C SER A 213 0.79 16.21 18.50
N VAL A 214 0.29 14.99 18.73
CA VAL A 214 -0.58 14.26 17.79
C VAL A 214 -1.84 15.06 17.43
N LYS A 215 -2.32 15.94 18.31
CA LYS A 215 -3.52 16.77 18.05
C LYS A 215 -3.34 17.76 16.89
N VAL A 216 -2.10 18.25 16.67
CA VAL A 216 -1.84 19.26 15.64
C VAL A 216 -2.03 18.70 14.23
N PRO A 217 -1.37 17.60 13.82
CA PRO A 217 -1.62 16.96 12.54
C PRO A 217 -3.07 16.49 12.35
N LEU A 218 -3.71 15.99 13.42
CA LEU A 218 -5.12 15.58 13.35
C LEU A 218 -6.02 16.76 12.98
N PHE A 219 -5.84 17.91 13.64
CA PHE A 219 -6.64 19.10 13.36
C PHE A 219 -6.33 19.68 11.97
N THR A 220 -5.05 19.89 11.64
CA THR A 220 -4.67 20.47 10.34
C THR A 220 -5.03 19.54 9.19
N GLY A 221 -4.85 18.23 9.33
CA GLY A 221 -5.23 17.24 8.32
C GLY A 221 -6.73 17.17 8.10
N SER A 222 -7.53 17.26 9.17
CA SER A 222 -9.00 17.31 9.04
C SER A 222 -9.47 18.58 8.32
N LEU A 223 -8.83 19.72 8.59
CA LEU A 223 -9.15 20.99 7.92
C LEU A 223 -8.78 20.94 6.43
N ILE A 224 -7.60 20.42 6.11
CA ILE A 224 -7.15 20.25 4.71
C ILE A 224 -8.10 19.31 3.96
N LEU A 225 -8.49 18.18 4.57
CA LEU A 225 -9.45 17.25 3.98
C LEU A 225 -10.80 17.91 3.70
N LEU A 226 -11.32 18.72 4.64
CA LEU A 226 -12.56 19.48 4.43
C LEU A 226 -12.45 20.48 3.28
N CYS A 227 -11.32 21.20 3.18
CA CYS A 227 -11.05 22.10 2.07
C CYS A 227 -10.98 21.35 0.74
N SER A 228 -10.25 20.24 0.68
CA SER A 228 -10.11 19.39 -0.50
C SER A 228 -11.47 18.87 -0.98
N LEU A 229 -12.29 18.31 -0.08
CA LEU A 229 -13.65 17.87 -0.41
C LEU A 229 -14.55 19.00 -0.91
N THR A 230 -14.43 20.19 -0.32
CA THR A 230 -15.21 21.36 -0.75
C THR A 230 -14.82 21.80 -2.16
N ILE A 231 -13.51 21.85 -2.46
CA ILE A 231 -13.00 22.15 -3.80
C ILE A 231 -13.53 21.12 -4.81
N LEU A 232 -13.43 19.83 -4.49
CA LEU A 232 -13.90 18.76 -5.37
C LEU A 232 -15.42 18.80 -5.63
N LEU A 233 -16.23 19.23 -4.65
CA LEU A 233 -17.68 19.40 -4.82
C LEU A 233 -18.04 20.60 -5.72
N ILE A 234 -17.21 21.65 -5.73
CA ILE A 234 -17.45 22.85 -6.54
C ILE A 234 -17.14 22.60 -8.03
N ILE A 235 -16.30 21.62 -8.34
CA ILE A 235 -15.78 21.40 -9.70
C ILE A 235 -16.89 21.20 -10.74
N GLY A 236 -18.10 20.72 -10.39
CA GLY A 236 -19.31 20.79 -11.21
C GLY A 236 -19.26 20.00 -12.54
N ASP A 237 -18.43 20.45 -13.47
CA ASP A 237 -18.13 19.84 -14.76
C ASP A 237 -16.63 19.57 -14.92
N ILE A 238 -16.26 18.29 -14.87
CA ILE A 238 -14.90 17.78 -15.04
C ILE A 238 -14.36 17.90 -16.47
N SER A 239 -15.19 18.31 -17.44
CA SER A 239 -14.75 18.49 -18.83
C SER A 239 -14.04 19.82 -19.10
N ASN A 240 -14.12 20.78 -18.17
CA ASN A 240 -13.49 22.09 -18.31
C ASN A 240 -11.99 22.04 -17.94
N PRO A 241 -11.08 22.63 -18.76
CA PRO A 241 -9.64 22.73 -18.45
C PRO A 241 -9.29 23.27 -17.06
N GLU A 242 -10.09 24.19 -16.51
CA GLU A 242 -9.87 24.72 -15.16
C GLU A 242 -10.15 23.68 -14.07
N ALA A 243 -11.02 22.70 -14.32
CA ALA A 243 -11.29 21.62 -13.38
C ALA A 243 -10.03 20.79 -13.07
N PHE A 244 -9.06 20.69 -14.01
CA PHE A 244 -7.85 19.89 -13.80
C PHE A 244 -6.91 20.50 -12.77
N THR A 245 -6.80 21.83 -12.70
CA THR A 245 -5.94 22.47 -11.69
C THR A 245 -6.56 22.31 -10.30
N PHE A 246 -7.87 22.47 -10.16
CA PHE A 246 -8.59 22.21 -8.92
C PHE A 246 -8.54 20.73 -8.50
N LEU A 247 -8.61 19.82 -9.47
CA LEU A 247 -8.50 18.39 -9.21
C LEU A 247 -7.08 18.02 -8.77
N ALA A 248 -6.03 18.53 -9.43
CA ALA A 248 -4.65 18.34 -9.00
C ALA A 248 -4.39 18.92 -7.60
N ILE A 249 -4.91 20.10 -7.30
CA ILE A 249 -4.78 20.74 -5.97
C ILE A 249 -5.52 19.93 -4.91
N GLY A 250 -6.76 19.53 -5.16
CA GLY A 250 -7.55 18.70 -4.24
C GLY A 250 -6.91 17.32 -3.98
N TRP A 251 -6.20 16.77 -4.96
CA TRP A 251 -5.49 15.49 -4.81
C TRP A 251 -4.16 15.59 -4.05
N ILE A 252 -3.50 16.75 -4.09
CA ILE A 252 -2.27 17.01 -3.33
C ILE A 252 -2.59 17.31 -1.85
N LEU A 253 -3.74 17.93 -1.59
CA LEU A 253 -4.24 18.33 -0.27
C LEU A 253 -4.89 17.16 0.48
#